data_AF-A0A842HX46-F1
#
_entry.id   AF-A0A842HX46-F1
#
_cell.length_a   1.000
_cell.length_b   1.000
_cell.length_c   1.000
_cell.angle_alpha   90.00
_cell.angle_beta   90.00
_cell.angle_gamma   90.00
#
_symmetry.space_group_name_H-M   'P 1'
#
loop_
_entity.id
_entity.type
_entity.pdbx_description
1 polymer ?
#
loop_
_entity_poly.entity_id
_entity_poly.type
_entity_poly.pdbx_seq_one_letter_code
_entity_poly.pdbx_strand_id
1 'polypeptide(L)'
;MTIVKPAALALLALTALQPATARTLVVPPAEQTVVESAAMLARLRGNSGISLQWISWDYRGHVRVSDRDGLVRLSGEQEERTGPGRLTLDGDVLAIDADSFTFRGHISIIGAPDEGRVCERDGTFEFLITQNRRYWRLQDMQACDGLTDYVDIYF
;
A
#
# COMPACT_ATOMS: atom_id res chain seq x y z
N MET A 1 -38.51 -23.49 -71.18
CA MET A 1 -38.50 -24.78 -70.45
C MET A 1 -37.12 -25.35 -70.70
N THR A 2 -36.12 -25.31 -69.82
CA THR A 2 -36.10 -25.58 -68.37
C THR A 2 -34.88 -24.89 -67.78
N ILE A 3 -35.03 -24.24 -66.62
CA ILE A 3 -33.99 -23.51 -65.88
C ILE A 3 -33.28 -24.48 -64.93
N VAL A 4 -31.95 -24.50 -64.93
CA VAL A 4 -31.16 -25.14 -63.87
C VAL A 4 -30.30 -24.06 -63.21
N LYS A 5 -30.56 -23.80 -61.92
CA LYS A 5 -29.84 -22.83 -61.07
C LYS A 5 -28.69 -23.55 -60.36
N PRO A 6 -27.44 -23.03 -60.35
CA PRO A 6 -26.41 -23.55 -59.47
C PRO A 6 -26.59 -22.94 -58.07
N ALA A 7 -26.57 -23.80 -57.04
CA ALA A 7 -26.56 -23.40 -55.64
C ALA A 7 -25.15 -22.95 -55.25
N ALA A 8 -25.01 -21.69 -54.84
CA ALA A 8 -23.78 -21.18 -54.25
C ALA A 8 -23.76 -21.53 -52.75
N LEU A 9 -22.78 -22.34 -52.34
CA LEU A 9 -22.48 -22.62 -50.94
C LEU A 9 -21.78 -21.39 -50.33
N ALA A 10 -22.45 -20.71 -49.39
CA ALA A 10 -21.84 -19.67 -48.58
C ALA A 10 -21.14 -20.31 -47.37
N LEU A 11 -19.81 -20.27 -47.33
CA LEU A 11 -19.02 -20.59 -46.13
C LEU A 11 -19.16 -19.43 -45.15
N LEU A 12 -19.87 -19.63 -44.03
CA LEU A 12 -19.79 -18.75 -42.88
C LEU A 12 -18.50 -19.04 -42.10
N ALA A 13 -17.54 -18.10 -42.15
CA ALA A 13 -16.40 -18.12 -41.25
C ALA A 13 -16.83 -17.62 -39.86
N LEU A 14 -16.93 -18.55 -38.89
CA LEU A 14 -17.04 -18.20 -37.48
C LEU A 14 -15.69 -17.67 -37.00
N THR A 15 -15.54 -16.35 -36.89
CA THR A 15 -14.45 -15.74 -36.12
C THR A 15 -14.71 -15.96 -34.63
N ALA A 16 -13.97 -16.88 -34.02
CA ALA A 16 -13.99 -17.09 -32.58
C ALA A 16 -13.42 -15.85 -31.87
N LEU A 17 -14.24 -15.15 -31.08
CA LEU A 17 -13.74 -14.19 -30.10
C LEU A 17 -12.99 -14.98 -29.03
N GLN A 18 -11.66 -14.85 -29.02
CA GLN A 18 -10.86 -15.34 -27.92
C GLN A 18 -11.03 -14.40 -26.71
N PRO A 19 -11.33 -14.92 -25.50
CA PRO A 19 -11.34 -14.09 -24.32
C PRO A 19 -9.92 -13.60 -24.04
N ALA A 20 -9.76 -12.29 -23.85
CA ALA A 20 -8.50 -11.71 -23.42
C ALA A 20 -8.20 -12.19 -22.00
N THR A 21 -7.25 -13.10 -21.85
CA THR A 21 -6.74 -13.52 -20.54
C THR A 21 -6.03 -12.31 -19.92
N ALA A 22 -6.62 -11.74 -18.87
CA ALA A 22 -5.93 -10.73 -18.07
C ALA A 22 -4.66 -11.35 -17.48
N ARG A 23 -3.49 -10.82 -17.88
CA ARG A 23 -2.21 -11.17 -17.26
C ARG A 23 -2.17 -10.50 -15.89
N THR A 24 -2.37 -11.27 -14.83
CA THR A 24 -2.02 -10.84 -13.49
C THR A 24 -0.50 -10.70 -13.43
N LEU A 25 0.00 -9.47 -13.36
CA LEU A 25 1.42 -9.20 -13.16
C LEU A 25 1.75 -9.53 -11.69
N VAL A 26 2.32 -10.71 -11.45
CA VAL A 26 2.96 -11.00 -10.16
C VAL A 26 4.28 -10.24 -10.14
N VAL A 27 4.31 -9.11 -9.44
CA VAL A 27 5.55 -8.34 -9.23
C VAL A 27 6.39 -9.10 -8.21
N PRO A 28 7.62 -9.54 -8.55
CA PRO A 28 8.45 -10.29 -7.62
C PRO A 28 8.79 -9.46 -6.37
N PRO A 29 9.03 -10.13 -5.22
CA PRO A 29 9.54 -9.46 -4.04
C PRO A 29 10.86 -8.74 -4.36
N ALA A 30 10.99 -7.46 -3.98
CA ALA A 30 12.29 -6.80 -4.00
C ALA A 30 13.29 -7.57 -3.13
N GLU A 31 14.49 -7.81 -3.66
CA GLU A 31 15.55 -8.54 -2.95
C GLU A 31 16.32 -7.63 -1.98
N GLN A 32 16.36 -6.31 -2.24
CA GLN A 32 17.00 -5.30 -1.39
C GLN A 32 16.26 -3.97 -1.47
N THR A 33 16.43 -3.13 -0.44
CA THR A 33 15.97 -1.74 -0.43
C THR A 33 16.92 -0.87 -1.25
N VAL A 34 16.38 -0.08 -2.18
CA VAL A 34 17.14 0.98 -2.87
C VAL A 34 17.29 2.17 -1.93
N VAL A 35 18.53 2.56 -1.61
CA VAL A 35 18.81 3.63 -0.64
C VAL A 35 19.52 4.79 -1.33
N GLU A 36 18.76 5.78 -1.79
CA GLU A 36 19.29 7.03 -2.35
C GLU A 36 19.67 8.01 -1.24
N SER A 37 19.06 7.90 -0.06
CA SER A 37 19.37 8.74 1.11
C SER A 37 19.67 7.93 2.37
N ALA A 38 20.97 7.74 2.64
CA ALA A 38 21.44 7.10 3.87
C ALA A 38 21.01 7.87 5.14
N ALA A 39 20.89 9.19 5.05
CA ALA A 39 20.44 10.03 6.15
C ALA A 39 18.95 9.79 6.48
N MET A 40 18.09 9.62 5.48
CA MET A 40 16.68 9.30 5.72
C MET A 40 16.50 7.86 6.22
N LEU A 41 17.31 6.91 5.74
CA LEU A 41 17.32 5.56 6.31
C LEU A 41 17.72 5.58 7.79
N ALA A 42 18.73 6.38 8.18
CA ALA A 42 19.11 6.55 9.57
C ALA A 42 17.98 7.15 10.41
N ARG A 43 17.23 8.14 9.87
CA ARG A 43 16.06 8.71 10.55
C ARG A 43 14.91 7.70 10.70
N LEU A 44 14.63 6.91 9.68
CA LEU A 44 13.60 5.86 9.76
C LEU A 44 13.97 4.83 10.84
N ARG A 45 15.25 4.41 10.88
CA ARG A 45 15.77 3.52 11.94
C ARG A 45 15.69 4.16 13.34
N GLY A 46 15.86 5.48 13.43
CA GLY A 46 15.74 6.28 14.65
C GLY A 46 14.38 6.95 14.86
N ASN A 47 13.31 6.41 14.27
CA ASN A 47 11.98 7.00 14.34
C ASN A 47 11.51 7.19 15.80
N SER A 48 10.54 8.08 15.98
CA SER A 48 9.92 8.39 17.26
C SER A 48 8.45 7.95 17.34
N GLY A 49 8.07 6.91 16.58
CA GLY A 49 6.76 6.26 16.63
C GLY A 49 5.83 6.57 15.46
N ILE A 50 4.61 6.03 15.55
CA ILE A 50 3.56 6.13 14.53
C ILE A 50 2.25 6.65 15.13
N SER A 51 1.42 7.33 14.34
CA SER A 51 0.05 7.64 14.71
C SER A 51 -0.96 7.45 13.57
N LEU A 52 -2.20 7.19 13.96
CA LEU A 52 -3.42 7.41 13.21
C LEU A 52 -4.19 8.57 13.86
N GLN A 53 -4.64 9.54 13.07
CA GLN A 53 -5.35 10.73 13.59
C GLN A 53 -6.56 10.41 14.48
N TRP A 54 -7.25 9.30 14.19
CA TRP A 54 -8.48 8.90 14.84
C TRP A 54 -8.23 8.29 16.22
N ILE A 55 -7.01 7.83 16.49
CA ILE A 55 -6.61 7.26 17.78
C ILE A 55 -6.04 8.37 18.68
N SER A 56 -4.97 9.04 18.23
CA SER A 56 -4.39 10.17 18.95
C SER A 56 -3.27 10.85 18.18
N TRP A 57 -3.09 12.15 18.44
CA TRP A 57 -1.89 12.91 18.11
C TRP A 57 -0.91 13.03 19.29
N ASP A 58 -1.40 12.86 20.53
CA ASP A 58 -0.64 13.17 21.75
C ASP A 58 0.23 11.99 22.21
N TYR A 59 -0.19 10.77 21.89
CA TYR A 59 0.61 9.58 22.11
C TYR A 59 0.74 8.79 20.82
N ARG A 60 1.92 8.21 20.67
CA ARG A 60 2.30 7.44 19.49
C ARG A 60 2.36 5.98 19.84
N GLY A 61 2.13 5.18 18.82
CA GLY A 61 2.53 3.80 18.77
C GLY A 61 4.03 3.65 18.53
N HIS A 62 4.45 2.41 18.27
CA HIS A 62 5.84 2.06 18.07
C HIS A 62 6.08 1.60 16.63
N VAL A 63 7.27 1.88 16.11
CA VAL A 63 7.72 1.36 14.81
C VAL A 63 9.08 0.70 14.98
N ARG A 64 9.17 -0.56 14.60
CA ARG A 64 10.40 -1.35 14.55
C ARG A 64 10.91 -1.39 13.11
N VAL A 65 12.18 -1.08 12.95
CA VAL A 65 12.90 -1.19 11.68
C VAL A 65 13.96 -2.28 11.84
N SER A 66 14.00 -3.23 10.91
CA SER A 66 15.04 -4.26 10.87
C SER A 66 15.60 -4.39 9.45
N ASP A 67 16.74 -5.03 9.34
CA ASP A 67 17.43 -5.27 8.07
C ASP A 67 17.57 -6.79 7.90
N ARG A 68 17.20 -7.29 6.71
CA ARG A 68 17.36 -8.69 6.32
C ARG A 68 18.11 -8.72 5.00
N ASP A 69 19.42 -8.88 5.08
CA ASP A 69 20.31 -8.99 3.92
C ASP A 69 20.17 -7.81 2.93
N GLY A 70 19.99 -6.60 3.45
CA GLY A 70 19.81 -5.39 2.66
C GLY A 70 18.36 -5.04 2.32
N LEU A 71 17.40 -5.88 2.70
CA LEU A 71 15.97 -5.55 2.67
C LEU A 71 15.52 -5.00 4.02
N VAL A 72 15.13 -3.73 4.05
CA VAL A 72 14.62 -3.05 5.23
C VAL A 72 13.18 -3.47 5.47
N ARG A 73 12.90 -4.01 6.65
CA ARG A 73 11.57 -4.39 7.12
C ARG A 73 11.04 -3.36 8.12
N LEU A 74 9.77 -3.02 7.99
CA LEU A 74 9.05 -2.06 8.80
C LEU A 74 7.82 -2.73 9.43
N SER A 75 7.72 -2.68 10.76
CA SER A 75 6.54 -3.14 11.50
C SER A 75 6.14 -2.06 12.49
N GLY A 76 4.90 -1.63 12.48
CA GLY A 76 4.38 -0.57 13.34
C GLY A 76 3.02 -0.87 13.90
N GLU A 77 2.73 -0.35 15.09
CA GLU A 77 1.45 -0.51 15.77
C GLU A 77 1.13 0.70 16.65
N GLN A 78 -0.13 1.12 16.67
CA GLN A 78 -0.69 2.06 17.65
C GLN A 78 -2.04 1.51 18.13
N GLU A 79 -2.25 1.49 19.45
CA GLU A 79 -3.51 1.09 20.07
C GLU A 79 -4.13 2.26 20.82
N GLU A 80 -5.45 2.37 20.75
CA GLU A 80 -6.24 3.32 21.51
C GLU A 80 -6.25 2.92 23.00
N ARG A 81 -5.99 3.90 23.88
CA ARG A 81 -5.86 3.62 25.31
C ARG A 81 -7.16 3.17 26.00
N THR A 82 -8.29 3.62 25.49
CA THR A 82 -9.61 3.43 26.14
C THR A 82 -10.68 2.91 25.19
N GLY A 83 -10.29 2.40 24.03
CA GLY A 83 -11.21 1.97 22.99
C GLY A 83 -10.62 0.88 22.08
N PRO A 84 -11.39 0.44 21.08
CA PRO A 84 -11.01 -0.65 20.19
C PRO A 84 -10.05 -0.22 19.07
N GLY A 85 -9.78 1.08 18.94
CA GLY A 85 -8.99 1.65 17.86
C GLY A 85 -7.59 1.03 17.78
N ARG A 86 -7.23 0.52 16.61
CA ARG A 86 -5.90 -0.03 16.35
C ARG A 86 -5.45 0.26 14.93
N LEU A 87 -4.20 0.70 14.79
CA LEU A 87 -3.46 0.80 13.54
C LEU A 87 -2.31 -0.21 13.59
N THR A 88 -2.13 -1.00 12.53
CA THR A 88 -0.91 -1.77 12.30
C THR A 88 -0.40 -1.59 10.87
N LEU A 89 0.91 -1.73 10.69
CA LEU A 89 1.52 -1.96 9.39
C LEU A 89 2.66 -2.97 9.50
N ASP A 90 2.81 -3.79 8.49
CA ASP A 90 3.89 -4.78 8.40
C ASP A 90 4.28 -5.02 6.95
N GLY A 91 5.54 -4.74 6.60
CA GLY A 91 5.97 -4.69 5.21
C GLY A 91 7.45 -4.39 5.03
N ASP A 92 7.87 -4.32 3.77
CA ASP A 92 9.23 -4.00 3.37
C ASP A 92 9.30 -2.58 2.84
N VAL A 93 10.42 -1.90 3.08
CA VAL A 93 10.74 -0.64 2.43
C VAL A 93 11.48 -0.96 1.13
N LEU A 94 10.91 -0.58 0.00
CA LEU A 94 11.48 -0.86 -1.32
C LEU A 94 12.49 0.20 -1.75
N ALA A 95 12.24 1.47 -1.40
CA ALA A 95 13.10 2.60 -1.73
C ALA A 95 13.05 3.66 -0.64
N ILE A 96 14.16 4.38 -0.41
CA ILE A 96 14.25 5.53 0.49
C ILE A 96 14.98 6.68 -0.22
N ASP A 97 14.27 7.80 -0.34
CA ASP A 97 14.71 9.02 -0.99
C ASP A 97 14.91 10.17 0.03
N ALA A 98 15.07 11.40 -0.44
CA ALA A 98 15.34 12.56 0.40
C ALA A 98 14.15 12.99 1.27
N ASP A 99 12.92 12.81 0.77
CA ASP A 99 11.68 13.22 1.40
C ASP A 99 10.61 12.12 1.46
N SER A 100 10.81 10.99 0.76
CA SER A 100 9.87 9.87 0.77
C SER A 100 10.52 8.51 1.01
N PHE A 101 9.68 7.53 1.29
CA PHE A 101 10.02 6.13 1.11
C PHE A 101 8.84 5.35 0.57
N THR A 102 9.15 4.29 -0.18
CA THR A 102 8.16 3.36 -0.72
C THR A 102 8.06 2.15 0.21
N PHE A 103 6.86 1.87 0.72
CA PHE A 103 6.54 0.74 1.60
C PHE A 103 5.65 -0.25 0.87
N ARG A 104 5.96 -1.54 0.93
CA ARG A 104 5.10 -2.60 0.42
C ARG A 104 4.75 -3.57 1.53
N GLY A 105 3.48 -3.71 1.81
CA GLY A 105 3.01 -4.59 2.88
C GLY A 105 1.54 -4.44 3.15
N HIS A 106 1.17 -4.77 4.37
CA HIS A 106 -0.19 -4.71 4.87
C HIS A 106 -0.35 -3.52 5.82
N ILE A 107 -1.47 -2.79 5.69
CA ILE A 107 -1.91 -1.76 6.62
C ILE A 107 -3.32 -2.12 7.10
N SER A 108 -3.52 -2.17 8.41
CA SER A 108 -4.82 -2.49 9.03
C SER A 108 -5.22 -1.37 9.99
N ILE A 109 -6.45 -0.87 9.83
CA ILE A 109 -7.11 0.06 10.75
C ILE A 109 -8.41 -0.61 11.22
N ILE A 110 -8.52 -0.82 12.52
CA ILE A 110 -9.67 -1.47 13.16
C ILE A 110 -10.23 -0.53 14.22
N GLY A 111 -11.56 -0.42 14.30
CA GLY A 111 -12.25 0.23 15.41
C GLY A 111 -12.08 1.76 15.50
N ALA A 112 -11.55 2.42 14.47
CA ALA A 112 -11.31 3.87 14.48
C ALA A 112 -11.63 4.52 13.12
N PRO A 113 -12.42 5.61 13.05
CA PRO A 113 -13.02 6.30 14.20
C PRO A 113 -14.23 5.59 14.81
N ASP A 114 -14.82 4.62 14.10
CA ASP A 114 -16.00 3.88 14.55
C ASP A 114 -15.62 2.48 15.06
N GLU A 115 -16.17 2.05 16.21
CA GLU A 115 -15.85 0.80 16.93
C GLU A 115 -15.98 -0.48 16.09
N GLY A 116 -16.81 -0.47 15.04
CA GLY A 116 -16.98 -1.61 14.11
C GLY A 116 -16.19 -1.50 12.79
N ARG A 117 -15.41 -0.43 12.59
CA ARG A 117 -14.72 -0.18 11.32
C ARG A 117 -13.58 -1.17 11.11
N VAL A 118 -13.46 -1.65 9.87
CA VAL A 118 -12.35 -2.50 9.41
C VAL A 118 -11.88 -1.98 8.06
N CYS A 119 -10.63 -1.54 7.98
CA CYS A 119 -9.97 -1.13 6.75
C CYS A 119 -8.63 -1.85 6.65
N GLU A 120 -8.55 -2.80 5.72
CA GLU A 120 -7.38 -3.65 5.49
C GLU A 120 -6.88 -3.46 4.06
N ARG A 121 -5.57 -3.26 3.91
CA ARG A 121 -4.96 -2.86 2.63
C ARG A 121 -3.62 -3.56 2.45
N ASP A 122 -3.54 -4.39 1.41
CA ASP A 122 -2.27 -4.92 0.89
C ASP A 122 -1.87 -4.15 -0.35
N GLY A 123 -0.61 -3.71 -0.42
CA GLY A 123 -0.14 -2.99 -1.59
C GLY A 123 1.23 -2.36 -1.43
N THR A 124 1.51 -1.43 -2.34
CA THR A 124 2.68 -0.55 -2.29
C THR A 124 2.19 0.87 -2.09
N PHE A 125 2.79 1.55 -1.12
CA PHE A 125 2.35 2.83 -0.61
C PHE A 125 3.54 3.78 -0.51
N GLU A 126 3.28 5.07 -0.73
CA GLU A 126 4.28 6.12 -0.53
C GLU A 126 4.04 6.83 0.80
N PHE A 127 5.12 7.03 1.53
CA PHE A 127 5.17 7.88 2.71
C PHE A 127 6.05 9.09 2.39
N LEU A 128 5.50 10.29 2.54
CA LEU A 128 6.15 11.54 2.08
C LEU A 128 6.20 12.59 3.19
N ILE A 129 7.34 13.28 3.29
CA ILE A 129 7.49 14.52 4.04
C ILE A 129 7.06 15.66 3.13
N THR A 130 6.04 16.41 3.55
CA THR A 130 5.67 17.66 2.89
C THR A 130 6.04 18.85 3.76
N GLN A 131 6.46 19.94 3.11
CA GLN A 131 6.82 21.19 3.79
C GLN A 131 7.92 20.96 4.85
N ASN A 132 7.73 21.48 6.07
CA ASN A 132 8.70 21.39 7.18
C ASN A 132 8.28 20.36 8.25
N ARG A 133 7.43 19.38 7.90
CA ARG A 133 6.94 18.38 8.83
C ARG A 133 8.08 17.49 9.36
N ARG A 134 7.88 16.95 10.56
CA ARG A 134 8.81 16.02 11.25
C ARG A 134 8.24 14.60 11.28
N TYR A 135 7.58 14.23 10.19
CA TYR A 135 6.98 12.93 9.98
C TYR A 135 6.78 12.71 8.48
N TRP A 136 6.82 11.45 8.08
CA TRP A 136 6.30 11.02 6.78
C TRP A 136 4.82 10.68 6.92
N ARG A 137 4.00 11.12 5.98
CA ARG A 137 2.58 10.79 5.91
C ARG A 137 2.32 9.82 4.77
N LEU A 138 1.52 8.78 5.02
CA LEU A 138 0.95 7.94 3.98
C LEU A 138 0.21 8.80 2.95
N GLN A 139 0.50 8.68 1.66
CA GLN A 139 -0.13 9.51 0.62
C GLN A 139 -1.49 9.01 0.17
N ASP A 140 -1.69 7.69 0.15
CA ASP A 140 -2.99 7.07 -0.16
C ASP A 140 -3.89 7.09 1.09
N MET A 141 -4.26 8.30 1.51
CA MET A 141 -4.97 8.60 2.76
C MET A 141 -6.46 8.27 2.68
N GLN A 142 -7.07 8.36 1.49
CA GLN A 142 -8.49 8.09 1.30
C GLN A 142 -8.66 6.69 0.72
N ALA A 143 -8.84 5.73 1.61
CA ALA A 143 -9.03 4.33 1.26
C ALA A 143 -10.22 3.74 2.03
N CYS A 144 -10.73 2.60 1.54
CA CYS A 144 -11.83 1.84 2.13
C CYS A 144 -13.22 2.51 2.03
N ASP A 145 -13.52 3.52 2.84
CA ASP A 145 -14.88 4.00 3.10
C ASP A 145 -15.06 5.52 2.91
N GLY A 146 -14.12 6.16 2.21
CA GLY A 146 -14.16 7.59 1.90
C GLY A 146 -13.70 8.49 3.05
N LEU A 147 -13.30 7.90 4.18
CA LEU A 147 -12.59 8.63 5.23
C LEU A 147 -11.15 8.92 4.81
N THR A 148 -10.58 9.97 5.39
CA THR A 148 -9.16 10.31 5.22
C THR A 148 -8.39 9.86 6.46
N ASP A 149 -7.54 8.85 6.28
CA ASP A 149 -6.69 8.27 7.33
C ASP A 149 -5.24 8.77 7.21
N TYR A 150 -4.87 9.68 8.08
CA TYR A 150 -3.52 10.17 8.26
C TYR A 150 -2.75 9.20 9.14
N VAL A 151 -1.97 8.36 8.48
CA VAL A 151 -0.96 7.52 9.09
C VAL A 151 0.39 8.23 8.99
N ASP A 152 0.94 8.63 10.13
CA ASP A 152 2.17 9.41 10.22
C ASP A 152 3.28 8.64 10.96
N ILE A 153 4.48 8.56 10.39
CA ILE A 153 5.69 8.01 11.04
C ILE A 153 6.65 9.15 11.35
N TYR A 154 6.95 9.36 12.64
CA TYR A 154 7.71 10.49 13.15
C TYR A 154 9.21 10.21 13.27
N PHE A 155 10.04 11.24 13.19
CA PHE A 155 11.50 11.15 13.33
C PHE A 155 12.10 12.46 13.90
#